data_AF-A0A3M1L888-F1
#
_entry.id   AF-A0A3M1L888-F1
#
_cell.length_a   1.000
_cell.length_b   1.000
_cell.length_c   1.000
_cell.angle_alpha   90.00
_cell.angle_beta   90.00
_cell.angle_gamma   90.00
#
_symmetry.space_group_name_H-M   'P 1'
#
loop_
_entity.id
_entity.type
_entity.pdbx_description
1 polymer ?
#
loop_
_entity_poly.entity_id
_entity_poly.type
_entity_poly.pdbx_seq_one_letter_code
_entity_poly.pdbx_strand_id
1 'polypeptide(L)'
;MLLGGSALLAQTLCEPDPIYQDSSAGVYPNGLDACAVIGEPLNITLTAVVRDTIVFAGVPLPLDSIAVLSINGAPEGLNFSCNPPNCVFVANTMGCATLSGTPSGSNQLG
;
A
#
# COMPACT_ATOMS: atom_id res chain seq x y z
N MET A 1 -13.29 -19.55 -37.39
CA MET A 1 -12.07 -19.66 -36.56
C MET A 1 -12.28 -18.80 -35.33
N LEU A 2 -12.55 -19.45 -34.20
CA LEU A 2 -12.70 -18.82 -32.89
C LEU A 2 -11.30 -18.55 -32.34
N LEU A 3 -10.90 -17.28 -32.22
CA LEU A 3 -9.74 -16.91 -31.42
C LEU A 3 -10.27 -16.50 -30.04
N GLY A 4 -10.29 -17.47 -29.13
CA GLY A 4 -10.48 -17.25 -27.71
C GLY A 4 -9.32 -16.40 -27.18
N GLY A 5 -9.59 -15.12 -26.96
CA GLY A 5 -8.72 -14.28 -26.15
C GLY A 5 -8.88 -14.69 -24.70
N SER A 6 -7.89 -15.40 -24.17
CA SER A 6 -7.75 -15.60 -22.73
C SER A 6 -7.69 -14.24 -22.07
N ALA A 7 -8.77 -13.83 -21.40
CA ALA A 7 -8.72 -12.76 -20.43
C ALA A 7 -7.74 -13.22 -19.34
N LEU A 8 -6.52 -12.68 -19.36
CA LEU A 8 -5.72 -12.65 -18.15
C LEU A 8 -6.56 -11.89 -17.13
N LEU A 9 -7.09 -12.61 -16.16
CA LEU A 9 -7.56 -12.00 -14.92
C LEU A 9 -6.31 -11.38 -14.29
N ALA A 10 -6.05 -10.10 -14.57
CA ALA A 10 -5.20 -9.30 -13.71
C ALA A 10 -5.84 -9.40 -12.33
N GLN A 11 -5.22 -10.19 -11.46
CA GLN A 11 -5.55 -10.16 -10.04
C GLN A 11 -5.41 -8.69 -9.67
N THR A 12 -6.47 -8.06 -9.19
CA THR A 12 -6.51 -6.63 -8.91
C THR A 12 -5.60 -6.32 -7.73
N LEU A 13 -4.30 -6.39 -7.97
CA LEU A 13 -3.29 -5.73 -7.18
C LEU A 13 -3.55 -4.23 -7.37
N CYS A 14 -3.41 -3.47 -6.30
CA CYS A 14 -3.61 -2.03 -6.38
C CYS A 14 -2.77 -1.40 -7.49
N GLU A 15 -3.19 -0.25 -7.97
CA GLU A 15 -2.38 0.59 -8.86
C GLU A 15 -2.02 1.89 -8.12
N PRO A 16 -0.76 2.37 -8.22
CA PRO A 16 -0.39 3.66 -7.67
C PRO A 16 -1.20 4.78 -8.32
N ASP A 17 -1.74 5.69 -7.53
CA ASP A 17 -2.53 6.81 -8.06
C ASP A 17 -1.58 7.85 -8.70
N PRO A 18 -1.72 8.13 -10.01
CA PRO A 18 -0.83 9.04 -10.72
C PRO A 18 -0.90 10.48 -10.22
N ILE A 19 -1.94 10.87 -9.46
CA ILE A 19 -2.02 12.21 -8.85
C ILE A 19 -0.82 12.51 -7.93
N TYR A 20 -0.18 11.47 -7.38
CA TYR A 20 0.94 11.60 -6.47
C TYR A 20 2.32 11.53 -7.15
N GLN A 21 2.39 11.45 -8.48
CA GLN A 21 3.65 11.32 -9.22
C GLN A 21 4.65 12.45 -8.92
N ASP A 22 4.14 13.68 -8.73
CA ASP A 22 4.95 14.86 -8.43
C ASP A 22 5.01 15.18 -6.92
N SER A 23 4.45 14.31 -6.07
CA SER A 23 4.46 14.50 -4.62
C SER A 23 5.80 14.16 -4.00
N SER A 24 6.14 14.73 -2.84
CA SER A 24 7.33 14.35 -2.08
C SER A 24 7.36 12.85 -1.73
N ALA A 25 8.52 12.31 -1.33
CA ALA A 25 8.59 10.95 -0.80
C ALA A 25 7.58 10.75 0.34
N GLY A 26 6.79 9.68 0.30
CA GLY A 26 5.76 9.45 1.31
C GLY A 26 4.72 8.40 0.93
N VAL A 27 3.74 8.22 1.82
CA VAL A 27 2.57 7.37 1.62
C VAL A 27 1.33 8.26 1.54
N TYR A 28 0.50 8.02 0.54
CA TYR A 28 -0.62 8.88 0.17
C TYR A 28 -1.94 8.10 0.01
N PRO A 29 -3.11 8.72 0.29
CA PRO A 29 -3.25 10.01 0.95
C PRO A 29 -2.63 10.00 2.36
N ASN A 30 -2.08 11.13 2.77
CA ASN A 30 -1.46 11.28 4.09
C ASN A 30 -2.57 11.55 5.13
N GLY A 31 -2.54 10.83 6.25
CA GLY A 31 -3.62 10.86 7.23
C GLY A 31 -4.71 9.87 6.83
N LEU A 32 -4.64 8.68 7.42
CA LEU A 32 -5.70 7.69 7.31
C LEU A 32 -6.76 8.00 8.36
N ASP A 33 -7.75 8.81 7.99
CA ASP A 33 -8.91 9.11 8.83
C ASP A 33 -10.00 8.03 8.74
N ALA A 34 -9.69 6.89 8.10
CA ALA A 34 -10.60 5.77 7.96
C ALA A 34 -10.63 4.95 9.25
N CYS A 35 -11.68 5.13 10.04
CA CYS A 35 -11.98 4.24 11.17
C CYS A 35 -12.54 2.90 10.67
N ALA A 36 -11.87 1.81 11.03
CA ALA A 36 -12.37 0.47 10.78
C ALA A 36 -13.53 0.16 11.75
N VAL A 37 -14.74 -0.07 11.23
CA VAL A 37 -15.93 -0.42 12.04
C VAL A 37 -16.10 -1.93 12.04
N ILE A 38 -16.36 -2.52 13.21
CA ILE A 38 -16.58 -3.96 13.35
C ILE A 38 -17.78 -4.38 12.51
N GLY A 39 -17.59 -5.41 11.68
CA GLY A 39 -18.65 -5.95 10.79
C GLY A 39 -18.82 -5.21 9.47
N GLU A 40 -18.16 -4.07 9.27
CA GLU A 40 -18.23 -3.32 8.01
C GLU A 40 -17.00 -3.61 7.13
N PRO A 41 -17.17 -3.83 5.82
CA PRO A 41 -16.04 -4.02 4.93
C PRO A 41 -15.22 -2.73 4.81
N LEU A 42 -13.92 -2.87 4.97
CA LEU A 42 -12.92 -1.84 4.73
C LEU A 42 -12.15 -2.17 3.45
N ASN A 43 -11.90 -1.16 2.61
CA ASN A 43 -10.99 -1.26 1.48
C ASN A 43 -10.30 0.09 1.26
N ILE A 44 -9.04 0.16 1.65
CA ILE A 44 -8.22 1.37 1.55
C ILE A 44 -7.01 1.04 0.71
N THR A 45 -6.75 1.85 -0.31
CA THR A 45 -5.53 1.78 -1.11
C THR A 45 -4.65 2.99 -0.82
N LEU A 46 -3.38 2.72 -0.59
CA LEU A 46 -2.33 3.70 -0.32
C LEU A 46 -1.32 3.67 -1.45
N THR A 47 -0.87 4.84 -1.88
CA THR A 47 0.22 5.01 -2.85
C THR A 47 1.51 5.34 -2.12
N ALA A 48 2.55 4.55 -2.36
CA ALA A 48 3.90 4.81 -1.88
C ALA A 48 4.70 5.50 -2.97
N VAL A 49 5.16 6.72 -2.71
CA VAL A 49 6.08 7.48 -3.56
C VAL A 49 7.48 7.37 -2.98
N VAL A 50 8.38 6.67 -3.68
CA VAL A 50 9.74 6.42 -3.22
C VAL A 50 10.72 7.25 -4.04
N ARG A 51 11.51 8.08 -3.35
CA ARG A 51 12.56 8.91 -3.96
C ARG A 51 13.94 8.28 -3.73
N ASP A 52 14.97 8.79 -4.41
CA ASP A 52 16.33 8.28 -4.34
C ASP A 52 17.12 8.67 -3.09
N THR A 53 16.53 9.45 -2.20
CA THR A 53 17.23 10.02 -1.04
C THR A 53 16.35 9.98 0.19
N ILE A 54 16.94 9.58 1.31
CA ILE A 54 16.36 9.73 2.65
C ILE A 54 17.24 10.64 3.51
N VAL A 55 16.65 11.32 4.49
CA VAL A 55 17.40 12.10 5.48
C VAL A 55 17.47 11.30 6.77
N PHE A 56 18.67 10.84 7.13
CA PHE A 56 18.94 10.15 8.38
C PHE A 56 19.89 10.99 9.23
N ALA A 57 19.47 11.35 10.44
CA ALA A 57 20.24 12.21 11.35
C ALA A 57 20.75 13.53 10.72
N GLY A 58 19.96 14.12 9.81
CA GLY A 58 20.31 15.36 9.10
C GLY A 58 21.23 15.19 7.89
N VAL A 59 21.62 13.95 7.54
CA VAL A 59 22.46 13.65 6.37
C VAL A 59 21.61 13.01 5.27
N PRO A 60 21.65 13.52 4.02
CA PRO A 60 21.02 12.86 2.89
C PRO A 60 21.82 11.61 2.51
N LEU A 61 21.15 10.46 2.48
CA LEU A 61 21.71 9.18 2.07
C LEU A 61 20.98 8.66 0.84
N PRO A 62 21.70 8.04 -0.12
CA PRO A 62 21.06 7.39 -1.24
C PRO A 62 20.20 6.22 -0.74
N LEU A 63 18.98 6.16 -1.25
CA LEU A 63 18.04 5.09 -1.01
C LEU A 63 18.10 4.11 -2.18
N ASP A 64 18.16 2.82 -1.87
CA ASP A 64 18.01 1.76 -2.86
C ASP A 64 16.55 1.27 -2.90
N SER A 65 16.01 0.88 -1.75
CA SER A 65 14.66 0.34 -1.65
C SER A 65 14.08 0.44 -0.23
N ILE A 66 12.76 0.35 -0.13
CA ILE A 66 11.99 0.23 1.11
C ILE A 66 11.19 -1.06 1.06
N ALA A 67 11.28 -1.87 2.12
CA ALA A 67 10.51 -3.11 2.24
C ALA A 67 9.53 -3.02 3.42
N VAL A 68 8.28 -3.44 3.22
CA VAL A 68 7.31 -3.62 4.30
C VAL A 68 7.47 -5.05 4.84
N LEU A 69 7.98 -5.18 6.06
CA LEU A 69 8.23 -6.49 6.68
C LEU A 69 7.01 -7.04 7.42
N SER A 70 6.26 -6.16 8.09
CA SER A 70 5.11 -6.53 8.91
C SER A 70 4.22 -5.32 9.17
N ILE A 71 2.93 -5.56 9.36
CA ILE A 71 1.99 -4.57 9.89
C ILE A 71 1.63 -4.97 11.30
N ASN A 72 1.88 -4.08 12.25
CA ASN A 72 1.54 -4.28 13.65
C ASN A 72 0.32 -3.43 13.99
N GLY A 73 -0.58 -3.97 14.84
CA GLY A 73 -1.76 -3.24 15.31
C GLY A 73 -2.90 -3.12 14.29
N ALA A 74 -2.86 -3.87 13.17
CA ALA A 74 -4.01 -3.95 12.28
C ALA A 74 -5.16 -4.73 12.96
N PRO A 75 -6.42 -4.27 12.83
CA PRO A 75 -7.59 -5.02 13.22
C PRO A 75 -7.61 -6.45 12.67
N GLU A 76 -8.01 -7.42 13.50
CA GLU A 76 -8.31 -8.77 13.06
C GLU A 76 -9.38 -8.75 11.96
N GLY A 77 -9.20 -9.60 10.94
CA GLY A 77 -10.10 -9.67 9.79
C GLY A 77 -9.70 -8.73 8.63
N LEU A 78 -8.63 -7.94 8.79
CA LEU A 78 -8.02 -7.19 7.69
C LEU A 78 -6.81 -7.91 7.11
N ASN A 79 -6.70 -7.83 5.78
CA ASN A 79 -5.58 -8.33 5.00
C ASN A 79 -4.83 -7.16 4.37
N PHE A 80 -3.54 -7.37 4.15
CA PHE A 80 -2.67 -6.43 3.48
C PHE A 80 -2.08 -7.03 2.22
N SER A 81 -2.04 -6.25 1.15
CA SER A 81 -1.46 -6.62 -0.14
C SER A 81 -0.73 -5.44 -0.76
N CYS A 82 0.33 -5.68 -1.53
CA CYS A 82 1.13 -4.62 -2.17
C CYS A 82 1.30 -4.83 -3.67
N ASN A 83 1.49 -3.74 -4.40
CA ASN A 83 2.09 -3.72 -5.72
C ASN A 83 3.41 -2.95 -5.68
N PRO A 84 4.58 -3.58 -5.84
CA PRO A 84 4.80 -4.97 -6.25
C PRO A 84 4.47 -6.01 -5.17
N PRO A 85 4.18 -7.29 -5.53
CA PRO A 85 3.73 -8.33 -4.60
C PRO A 85 4.69 -8.67 -3.45
N ASN A 86 5.98 -8.37 -3.61
CA ASN A 86 6.99 -8.56 -2.57
C ASN A 86 7.02 -7.41 -1.54
N CYS A 87 6.20 -6.37 -1.71
CA CYS A 87 6.19 -5.16 -0.90
C CYS A 87 7.58 -4.48 -0.79
N VAL A 88 8.42 -4.63 -1.82
CA VAL A 88 9.72 -3.96 -1.93
C VAL A 88 9.60 -2.87 -3.00
N PHE A 89 9.65 -1.62 -2.56
CA PHE A 89 9.55 -0.44 -3.40
C PHE A 89 10.95 0.11 -3.65
N VAL A 90 11.43 0.05 -4.88
CA VAL A 90 12.77 0.54 -5.25
C VAL A 90 12.76 2.07 -5.39
N ALA A 91 13.92 2.70 -5.28
CA ALA A 91 14.08 4.12 -5.44
C ALA A 91 13.58 4.64 -6.81
N ASN A 92 13.07 5.86 -6.82
CA ASN A 92 12.48 6.52 -7.99
C ASN A 92 11.28 5.77 -8.61
N THR A 93 10.52 5.05 -7.80
CA THR A 93 9.30 4.37 -8.24
C THR A 93 8.10 4.73 -7.38
N MET A 94 6.93 4.41 -7.92
CA MET A 94 5.69 4.40 -7.18
C MET A 94 5.20 2.96 -7.06
N GLY A 95 4.69 2.64 -5.88
CA GLY A 95 3.96 1.41 -5.64
C GLY A 95 2.71 1.73 -4.84
N CYS A 96 2.01 0.69 -4.43
CA CYS A 96 0.83 0.85 -3.59
C CYS A 96 0.66 -0.32 -2.65
N ALA A 97 -0.21 -0.14 -1.67
CA ALA A 97 -0.67 -1.21 -0.83
C ALA A 97 -2.14 -1.03 -0.48
N THR A 98 -2.86 -2.15 -0.40
CA THR A 98 -4.27 -2.20 -0.03
C THR A 98 -4.44 -2.89 1.31
N LEU A 99 -5.15 -2.23 2.20
CA LEU A 99 -5.69 -2.79 3.42
C LEU A 99 -7.18 -3.08 3.19
N SER A 100 -7.56 -4.35 3.23
CA SER A 100 -8.93 -4.78 2.91
C SER A 100 -9.40 -5.93 3.78
N GLY A 101 -10.68 -5.95 4.12
CA GLY A 101 -11.30 -7.03 4.88
C GLY A 101 -12.47 -6.55 5.71
N THR A 102 -12.94 -7.37 6.65
CA THR A 102 -14.03 -7.02 7.56
C THR A 102 -13.54 -7.19 8.99
N PRO A 103 -13.35 -6.10 9.75
CA PRO A 103 -12.85 -6.17 11.12
C PRO A 103 -13.77 -7.01 12.03
N SER A 104 -13.19 -7.92 12.84
CA SER A 104 -13.92 -8.78 13.79
C SER A 104 -13.81 -8.33 15.25
N GLY A 105 -14.69 -8.83 16.12
CA GLY A 105 -14.97 -8.32 17.48
C GLY A 105 -13.87 -8.45 18.55
N SER A 106 -12.61 -8.70 18.19
CA SER A 106 -11.46 -8.76 19.13
C SER A 106 -10.48 -7.61 18.96
N ASN A 107 -10.88 -6.56 18.22
CA ASN A 107 -10.07 -5.35 18.06
C ASN A 107 -10.10 -4.51 19.34
N GLN A 108 -8.93 -4.29 19.94
CA GLN A 108 -8.81 -3.35 21.06
C GLN A 108 -9.20 -1.96 20.55
N LEU A 109 -10.16 -1.32 21.22
CA LEU A 109 -10.50 0.09 20.94
C LEU A 109 -9.24 0.93 21.21
N GLY A 110 -8.83 1.70 20.21
CA GLY A 110 -7.80 2.73 20.33
C GLY A 110 -8.26 3.88 21.21
#